data_AF-A0A0G4KK71-F1
#
_entry.id   AF-A0A0G4KK71-F1
#
_cell.length_a   1.000
_cell.length_b   1.000
_cell.length_c   1.000
_cell.angle_alpha   90.00
_cell.angle_beta   90.00
_cell.angle_gamma   90.00
#
_symmetry.space_group_name_H-M   'P 1'
#
loop_
_entity.id
_entity.type
_entity.pdbx_description
1 polymer ?
#
loop_
_entity_poly.entity_id
_entity_poly.type
_entity_poly.pdbx_seq_one_letter_code
_entity_poly.pdbx_strand_id
1 'polypeptide(L)' 'MKYVGYDYAGHMERMRENPKVREWWDMTDGWQESLVEGATKSNVEPGEPGWWKPVEEVFHLP' A
#
# COMPACT_ATOMS: atom_id res chain seq x y z
N MET A 1 6.15 6.51 8.37
CA MET A 1 7.16 5.42 8.36
C MET A 1 8.39 5.93 7.63
N LYS A 2 9.62 5.73 8.13
CA LYS A 2 10.83 6.11 7.39
C LYS A 2 11.35 4.90 6.62
N TYR A 3 11.29 4.96 5.30
CA TYR A 3 11.88 3.95 4.44
C TYR A 3 13.39 4.19 4.32
N VAL A 4 14.20 3.16 4.56
CA VAL A 4 15.68 3.23 4.54
C VAL A 4 16.30 2.34 3.45
N GLY A 5 15.49 1.77 2.57
CA GLY A 5 15.96 0.92 1.48
C GLY A 5 16.41 1.71 0.24
N TYR A 6 16.83 0.99 -0.80
CA TYR A 6 17.42 1.56 -2.01
C TYR A 6 16.55 1.44 -3.27
N ASP A 7 15.57 0.53 -3.28
CA ASP A 7 14.64 0.32 -4.41
C ASP A 7 13.22 0.26 -3.88
N TYR A 8 12.59 1.44 -3.75
CA TYR A 8 11.26 1.54 -3.16
C TYR A 8 10.23 0.73 -3.96
N ALA A 9 10.25 0.85 -5.30
CA ALA A 9 9.30 0.17 -6.17
C ALA A 9 9.45 -1.36 -6.08
N GLY A 10 10.69 -1.88 -6.22
CA GLY A 10 10.93 -3.32 -6.12
C GLY A 10 10.66 -3.88 -4.73
N HIS A 11 10.87 -3.10 -3.66
CA HIS A 11 10.52 -3.54 -2.31
C HIS A 11 9.02 -3.56 -2.04
N MET A 12 8.26 -2.58 -2.56
CA MET A 12 6.80 -2.62 -2.48
C MET A 12 6.21 -3.77 -3.29
N GLU A 13 6.81 -4.12 -4.44
CA GLU A 13 6.39 -5.28 -5.23
C GLU A 13 6.59 -6.59 -4.46
N ARG A 14 7.74 -6.77 -3.81
CA ARG A 14 7.97 -7.95 -2.94
C ARG A 14 7.00 -8.05 -1.77
N MET A 15 6.58 -6.91 -1.21
CA MET A 15 5.54 -6.89 -0.17
C MET A 15 4.19 -7.35 -0.73
N ARG A 16 3.85 -6.90 -1.95
CA ARG A 16 2.61 -7.29 -2.65
C ARG A 16 2.58 -8.78 -3.00
N GLU A 17 3.72 -9.35 -3.39
CA GLU A 17 3.84 -10.78 -3.72
C GLU A 17 3.84 -11.70 -2.49
N ASN A 18 4.07 -11.16 -1.29
CA ASN A 18 4.16 -11.97 -0.08
C ASN A 18 2.78 -12.55 0.30
N PRO A 19 2.64 -13.90 0.35
CA PRO A 19 1.33 -14.53 0.60
C PRO A 19 0.79 -14.24 1.99
N LYS A 20 1.65 -14.03 2.99
CA LYS A 20 1.22 -13.68 4.35
C LYS A 20 0.78 -12.23 4.48
N VAL A 21 1.39 -11.34 3.71
CA VAL A 21 0.95 -9.94 3.63
C VAL A 21 -0.42 -9.87 2.94
N ARG A 22 -0.63 -10.64 1.87
CA ARG A 22 -1.94 -10.74 1.20
C ARG A 22 -3.04 -11.29 2.11
N GLU A 23 -2.77 -12.39 2.83
CA GLU A 23 -3.71 -12.96 3.81
C GLU A 23 -4.11 -11.92 4.89
N TRP A 24 -3.13 -11.15 5.37
CA TRP A 24 -3.38 -10.08 6.33
C TRP A 24 -4.23 -8.94 5.74
N TRP A 25 -3.96 -8.53 4.50
CA TRP A 25 -4.75 -7.52 3.81
C TRP A 25 -6.19 -7.95 3.60
N ASP A 26 -6.43 -9.17 3.11
CA ASP A 26 -7.79 -9.67 2.88
C ASP A 26 -8.63 -9.67 4.18
N MET A 27 -8.01 -9.96 5.32
CA MET A 27 -8.67 -9.86 6.63
C MET A 27 -8.95 -8.42 7.05
N THR A 28 -8.00 -7.50 6.85
CA THR A 28 -8.08 -6.12 7.34
C THR A 28 -8.91 -5.19 6.45
N ASP A 29 -9.09 -5.52 5.17
CA ASP A 29 -9.94 -4.79 4.24
C ASP A 29 -11.38 -4.66 4.74
N GLY A 30 -11.90 -5.67 5.43
CA GLY A 30 -13.25 -5.65 6.01
C GLY A 30 -13.46 -4.63 7.14
N TRP A 31 -12.40 -3.97 7.60
CA TRP A 31 -12.44 -2.96 8.66
C TRP A 31 -12.08 -1.55 8.17
N GLN A 32 -11.83 -1.40 6.87
CA GLN A 32 -11.26 -0.18 6.30
C GLN A 32 -12.08 0.30 5.10
N GLU A 33 -12.00 1.60 4.84
CA GLU A 33 -12.52 2.23 3.63
C GLU A 33 -11.39 3.00 2.96
N SER A 34 -11.20 2.79 1.65
CA SER A 34 -10.19 3.50 0.89
C SER A 34 -10.66 4.90 0.48
N LEU A 35 -9.72 5.85 0.46
CA LEU A 35 -9.92 7.19 -0.10
C LEU A 35 -9.49 7.29 -1.58
N VAL A 36 -9.06 6.18 -2.17
CA VAL A 36 -8.69 6.10 -3.59
C VAL A 36 -9.92 5.70 -4.38
N GLU A 37 -10.30 6.52 -5.37
CA GLU A 37 -11.47 6.26 -6.21
C GLU A 37 -11.31 4.94 -6.97
N GLY A 38 -12.33 4.08 -6.89
CA GLY A 38 -12.33 2.77 -7.54
C GLY A 38 -11.56 1.66 -6.81
N ALA A 39 -10.91 1.95 -5.67
CA ALA A 39 -10.28 0.93 -4.86
C ALA A 39 -11.34 0.11 -4.10
N THR A 40 -11.26 -1.22 -4.21
CA THR A 40 -12.24 -2.15 -3.60
C THR A 40 -11.62 -3.17 -2.66
N LYS A 41 -10.29 -3.35 -2.72
CA LYS A 41 -9.49 -4.23 -1.87
C LYS A 41 -8.03 -3.76 -1.85
N SER A 42 -7.26 -4.18 -0.86
CA SER A 42 -5.82 -3.91 -0.75
C SER A 42 -4.95 -4.79 -1.65
N ASN A 43 -5.40 -6.03 -1.85
CA ASN A 43 -4.69 -7.05 -2.61
C ASN A 43 -5.02 -6.96 -4.10
N VAL A 44 -4.43 -5.95 -4.74
CA VAL A 44 -4.68 -5.61 -6.16
C VAL A 44 -3.55 -6.07 -7.07
N GLU A 45 -3.91 -6.32 -8.34
CA GLU A 45 -2.94 -6.63 -9.38
C GLU A 45 -2.40 -5.35 -10.04
N PRO A 46 -1.22 -5.40 -10.69
CA PRO A 46 -0.64 -4.22 -11.33
C PRO A 46 -1.61 -3.59 -12.34
N GLY A 47 -1.83 -2.28 -12.21
CA GLY A 47 -2.76 -1.52 -13.07
C GLY A 47 -4.14 -1.29 -12.47
N GLU A 48 -4.47 -1.91 -11.34
CA GLU A 48 -5.67 -1.60 -10.55
C GLU A 48 -5.40 -0.45 -9.55
N PRO A 49 -6.44 0.29 -9.11
CA PRO A 49 -6.28 1.35 -8.12
C PRO A 49 -5.73 0.79 -6.79
N GLY A 50 -4.66 1.40 -6.28
CA GLY A 50 -4.08 1.03 -4.99
C GLY A 50 -4.97 1.44 -3.81
N TRP A 51 -4.73 0.84 -2.64
CA TRP A 51 -5.55 1.06 -1.44
C TRP A 51 -5.26 2.36 -0.70
N TRP A 52 -3.99 2.74 -0.61
CA TRP A 52 -3.54 3.85 0.21
C TRP A 52 -3.34 5.11 -0.64
N LYS A 53 -4.00 6.21 -0.26
CA LYS A 53 -3.81 7.50 -0.90
C LYS A 53 -2.44 8.10 -0.49
N PRO A 54 -1.51 8.34 -1.43
CA PRO A 54 -0.26 9.02 -1.10
C PRO A 54 -0.53 10.46 -0.68
N VAL A 55 0.27 10.96 0.26
CA VAL A 55 0.19 12.33 0.77
C VAL A 55 1.53 13.01 0.56
N GLU A 56 1.49 14.27 0.11
CA GLU A 56 2.67 15.10 -0.06
C GLU A 56 3.19 15.59 1.29
N GLU A 57 4.47 15.36 1.58
CA GLU A 57 5.15 15.95 2.72
C GLU A 57 5.53 17.40 2.39
N VAL A 58 4.84 18.37 2.99
CA VAL A 58 5.05 19.82 2.72
C VAL A 58 5.95 20.51 3.75
N PHE A 59 6.27 19.85 4.86
CA PHE A 59 7.11 20.39 5.92
C PHE A 59 7.78 19.28 6.72
N HIS A 60 9.06 19.48 7.05
CA HIS A 60 9.83 18.62 7.95
C HIS A 60 10.86 19.46 8.73
N LEU A 61 10.89 19.30 10.06
CA LEU A 61 11.96 19.80 10.92
C LEU A 61 12.62 18.58 11.58
N PRO A 62 13.95 18.39 11.43
CA PRO A 62 14.67 17.22 11.97
C PRO A 62 14.66 17.11 13.49
#